data_AF-A0A7X2VAJ5-F1
#
_entry.id   AF-A0A7X2VAJ5-F1
#
_cell.length_a   1.000
_cell.length_b   1.000
_cell.length_c   1.000
_cell.angle_alpha   90.00
_cell.angle_beta   90.00
_cell.angle_gamma   90.00
#
_symmetry.space_group_name_H-M   'P 1'
#
loop_
_entity.id
_entity.type
_entity.pdbx_description
1 polymer ?
#
loop_
_entity_poly.entity_id
_entity_poly.type
_entity_poly.pdbx_seq_one_letter_code
_entity_poly.pdbx_strand_id
1 'polypeptide(L)'
;MTALYADRPSSNPQEDLFGHAPFAESLANSICRYPGSDGLVLSLYGPWGSGKSTALAYVRHFLERHPAVEQPIIVNFNPWWFSGQENLARAFLGQLQAVLPAKSDKFKKLGDLLGDFAEGVGGLVDLSGMTGGAGSKIGKLIGTVTKRKPRDIPALKSKISSILREAGKRILVVVDDIDRLTPEETPYVSA
;
A
#
# COMPACT_ATOMS: atom_id res chain seq x y z
N MET A 1 14.53 36.94 -16.08
CA MET A 1 13.19 36.30 -16.16
C MET A 1 13.08 35.31 -15.03
N THR A 2 12.15 35.50 -14.10
CA THR A 2 11.91 34.56 -13.01
C THR A 2 10.94 33.51 -13.50
N ALA A 3 11.42 32.29 -13.71
CA ALA A 3 10.58 31.17 -14.11
C ALA A 3 9.98 30.50 -12.86
N LEU A 4 8.69 30.19 -12.90
CA LEU A 4 8.03 29.38 -11.88
C LEU A 4 8.28 27.90 -12.21
N TYR A 5 8.73 27.14 -11.21
CA TYR A 5 8.91 25.69 -11.31
C TYR A 5 7.92 24.99 -10.39
N ALA A 6 7.41 23.85 -10.83
CA ALA A 6 6.59 22.99 -10.00
C ALA A 6 7.47 22.30 -8.96
N ASP A 7 7.01 22.27 -7.71
CA ASP A 7 7.63 21.47 -6.65
C ASP A 7 7.32 19.99 -6.91
N ARG A 8 8.21 19.32 -7.66
CA ARG A 8 8.10 17.90 -8.00
C ARG A 8 9.42 17.21 -7.71
N PRO A 9 9.40 15.99 -7.16
CA PRO A 9 10.61 15.20 -7.02
C PRO A 9 11.21 14.94 -8.40
N SER A 10 12.53 15.12 -8.53
CA SER A 10 13.23 14.66 -9.73
C SER A 10 13.14 13.14 -9.83
N SER A 11 12.93 12.64 -11.04
CA SER A 11 12.87 11.20 -11.33
C SER A 11 14.06 10.69 -12.14
N ASN A 12 14.93 11.60 -12.57
CA ASN A 12 16.13 11.29 -13.34
C ASN A 12 17.37 11.50 -12.45
N PRO A 13 18.06 10.42 -12.02
CA PRO A 13 19.28 10.53 -11.23
C PRO A 13 20.40 11.33 -11.90
N GLN A 14 20.38 11.52 -13.22
CA GLN A 14 21.36 12.35 -13.93
C GLN A 14 21.19 13.85 -13.65
N GLU A 15 20.03 14.26 -13.13
CA GLU A 15 19.70 15.63 -12.75
C GLU A 15 19.85 15.84 -11.22
N ASP A 16 20.53 14.91 -10.54
CA ASP A 16 20.68 14.95 -9.08
C ASP A 16 21.69 16.01 -8.62
N LEU A 17 21.18 17.17 -8.24
CA LEU A 17 21.99 18.28 -7.71
C LEU A 17 22.38 18.09 -6.23
N PHE A 18 21.70 17.21 -5.49
CA PHE A 18 21.80 17.12 -4.04
C PHE A 18 22.41 15.79 -3.54
N GLY A 19 22.78 14.89 -4.46
CA GLY A 19 23.52 13.66 -4.13
C GLY A 19 22.65 12.54 -3.52
N HIS A 20 21.35 12.51 -3.82
CA HIS A 20 20.46 11.42 -3.42
C HIS A 20 20.66 10.12 -4.22
N ALA A 21 21.20 10.20 -5.43
CA ALA A 21 21.31 9.08 -6.37
C ALA A 21 22.20 7.93 -5.86
N PRO A 22 23.41 8.15 -5.30
CA PRO A 22 24.24 7.07 -4.79
C PRO A 22 23.58 6.28 -3.65
N PHE A 23 22.87 6.99 -2.76
CA PHE A 23 22.08 6.35 -1.69
C PHE A 23 20.95 5.51 -2.27
N ALA A 24 20.18 6.08 -3.20
CA ALA A 24 19.06 5.40 -3.84
C ALA A 24 19.49 4.14 -4.62
N GLU A 25 20.64 4.20 -5.30
CA GLU A 25 21.22 3.06 -6.01
C GLU A 25 21.63 1.94 -5.03
N SER A 26 22.33 2.30 -3.95
CA SER A 26 22.72 1.34 -2.91
C SER A 26 21.50 0.67 -2.27
N LEU A 27 20.45 1.43 -2.00
CA LEU A 27 19.20 0.91 -1.45
C LEU A 27 18.49 -0.02 -2.45
N ALA A 28 18.36 0.38 -3.72
CA ALA A 28 17.76 -0.46 -4.77
C ALA A 28 18.51 -1.80 -4.93
N ASN A 29 19.85 -1.76 -4.95
CA ASN A 29 20.69 -2.95 -5.00
C ASN A 29 20.46 -3.86 -3.78
N SER A 30 20.30 -3.28 -2.60
CA SER A 30 20.04 -4.03 -1.36
C SER A 30 18.67 -4.70 -1.39
N ILE A 31 17.63 -4.00 -1.87
CA ILE A 31 16.28 -4.55 -2.06
C ILE A 31 16.31 -5.73 -3.05
N CYS A 32 17.00 -5.59 -4.18
CA CYS A 32 17.13 -6.65 -5.19
C CYS A 32 17.97 -7.84 -4.72
N ARG A 33 18.85 -7.68 -3.72
CA ARG A 33 19.73 -8.75 -3.25
C ARG A 33 19.32 -9.31 -1.90
N TYR A 34 18.23 -8.83 -1.30
CA TYR A 34 17.75 -9.31 -0.02
C TYR A 34 17.50 -10.84 -0.08
N PRO A 35 18.22 -11.64 0.72
CA PRO A 35 18.15 -13.10 0.65
C PRO A 35 17.04 -13.70 1.53
N GLY A 36 16.44 -12.89 2.42
CA GLY A 36 15.47 -13.36 3.38
C GLY A 36 14.11 -13.68 2.75
N SER A 37 13.41 -14.65 3.34
CA SER A 37 12.01 -14.95 3.02
C SER A 37 11.02 -14.20 3.90
N ASP A 38 11.51 -13.48 4.91
CA ASP A 38 10.68 -12.73 5.85
C ASP A 38 10.43 -11.31 5.35
N GLY A 39 9.26 -10.78 5.72
CA GLY A 39 8.88 -9.42 5.40
C GLY A 39 9.83 -8.42 6.07
N LEU A 40 10.24 -7.41 5.31
CA LEU A 40 11.10 -6.33 5.78
C LEU A 40 10.35 -5.01 5.63
N VAL A 41 10.33 -4.21 6.70
CA VAL A 41 9.80 -2.85 6.68
C VAL A 41 10.99 -1.88 6.76
N LEU A 42 11.06 -0.97 5.80
CA LEU A 42 12.07 0.07 5.73
C LEU A 42 11.38 1.43 5.82
N SER A 43 11.94 2.33 6.61
CA SER A 43 11.46 3.71 6.73
C SER A 43 12.55 4.67 6.32
N LEU A 44 12.23 5.60 5.42
CA LEU A 44 13.11 6.69 5.02
C LEU A 44 12.73 7.95 5.80
N TYR A 45 13.53 8.28 6.81
CA TYR A 45 13.29 9.42 7.68
C TYR A 45 14.15 10.63 7.31
N GLY A 46 13.57 11.83 7.42
CA GLY A 46 14.26 13.09 7.18
C GLY A 46 13.31 14.29 7.28
N PRO A 47 13.83 15.51 7.53
CA PRO A 47 13.01 16.73 7.61
C PRO A 47 12.15 16.98 6.37
N TRP A 48 11.12 17.83 6.50
CA TRP A 48 10.37 18.31 5.33
C TRP A 48 11.31 18.99 4.33
N GLY A 49 11.15 18.70 3.03
CA GLY A 49 12.01 19.24 1.98
C GLY A 49 13.38 18.56 1.85
N SER A 50 13.71 17.52 2.64
CA SER A 50 15.02 16.84 2.56
C SER A 50 15.19 15.91 1.34
N GLY A 51 14.29 15.96 0.35
CA GLY A 51 14.39 15.14 -0.87
C GLY A 51 13.96 13.68 -0.72
N LYS A 52 13.19 13.30 0.31
CA LYS A 52 12.74 11.91 0.52
C LYS A 52 12.02 11.31 -0.69
N SER A 53 11.04 12.02 -1.24
CA SER A 53 10.29 11.57 -2.43
C SER A 53 11.19 11.51 -3.68
N THR A 54 12.18 12.41 -3.80
CA THR A 54 13.22 12.33 -4.85
C THR A 54 14.07 11.07 -4.68
N ALA A 55 14.52 10.75 -3.47
CA ALA A 55 15.27 9.53 -3.19
C ALA A 55 14.42 8.27 -3.51
N LEU A 56 13.14 8.24 -3.14
CA LEU A 56 12.23 7.14 -3.49
C LEU A 56 12.04 7.02 -5.02
N ALA A 57 11.91 8.13 -5.73
CA ALA A 57 11.83 8.15 -7.19
C ALA A 57 13.10 7.58 -7.83
N TYR A 58 14.28 7.93 -7.32
CA TYR A 58 15.54 7.35 -7.76
C TYR A 58 15.68 5.87 -7.41
N VAL A 59 15.23 5.43 -6.22
CA VAL A 59 15.22 4.00 -5.86
C VAL A 59 14.43 3.22 -6.90
N ARG A 60 13.22 3.70 -7.23
CA ARG A 60 12.41 3.10 -8.28
C ARG A 60 13.12 3.06 -9.63
N HIS A 61 13.74 4.17 -10.02
CA HIS A 61 14.50 4.27 -11.25
C HIS A 61 15.62 3.22 -11.34
N PHE A 62 16.37 3.01 -10.24
CA PHE A 62 17.40 1.99 -10.19
C PHE A 62 16.84 0.57 -10.14
N LEU A 63 15.72 0.33 -9.44
CA LEU A 63 15.03 -0.97 -9.44
C LEU A 63 14.61 -1.37 -10.86
N GLU A 64 14.06 -0.45 -11.65
CA GLU A 64 13.60 -0.70 -13.02
C GLU A 64 14.75 -1.00 -14.01
N ARG A 65 16.01 -0.76 -13.62
CA ARG A 65 17.21 -1.13 -14.40
C ARG A 65 17.75 -2.53 -14.12
N HIS A 66 17.34 -3.17 -13.04
CA HIS A 66 17.74 -4.56 -12.76
C HIS A 66 17.11 -5.53 -13.79
N PRO A 67 17.68 -6.72 -14.00
CA PRO A 67 17.03 -7.74 -14.83
C PRO A 67 15.61 -8.05 -14.33
N ALA A 68 14.65 -8.25 -15.24
CA ALA A 68 13.23 -8.46 -14.88
C ALA A 68 12.98 -9.63 -13.91
N VAL A 69 13.88 -10.61 -13.87
CA VAL A 69 13.89 -11.74 -12.93
C VAL A 69 14.21 -11.30 -11.49
N GLU A 70 15.02 -10.27 -11.33
CA GLU A 70 15.45 -9.73 -10.04
C GLU A 70 14.52 -8.61 -9.56
N GLN A 71 13.78 -7.96 -10.45
CA GLN A 71 12.87 -6.88 -10.07
C GLN A 71 11.73 -7.38 -9.17
N PRO A 72 11.50 -6.74 -8.00
CA PRO A 72 10.29 -6.99 -7.24
C PRO A 72 9.08 -6.42 -8.00
N ILE A 73 7.90 -6.96 -7.71
CA ILE A 73 6.64 -6.35 -8.11
C ILE A 73 6.44 -5.12 -7.24
N ILE A 74 6.51 -3.94 -7.86
CA ILE A 74 6.34 -2.67 -7.18
C ILE A 74 4.85 -2.32 -7.10
N VAL A 75 4.37 -2.09 -5.88
CA VAL A 75 3.03 -1.56 -5.61
C VAL A 75 3.19 -0.21 -4.91
N ASN A 76 2.67 0.86 -5.50
CA ASN A 76 2.68 2.18 -4.89
C ASN A 76 1.37 2.40 -4.12
N PHE A 77 1.51 2.97 -2.93
CA PHE A 77 0.40 3.39 -2.09
C PHE A 77 0.69 4.79 -1.56
N ASN A 78 -0.13 5.76 -1.94
CA ASN A 78 -0.09 7.10 -1.37
C ASN A 78 -1.29 7.23 -0.43
N PRO A 79 -1.09 7.26 0.90
CA PRO A 79 -2.16 7.24 1.88
C PRO A 79 -2.94 8.56 1.87
N TRP A 80 -2.34 9.66 1.43
CA TRP A 80 -3.01 10.96 1.30
C TRP A 80 -4.17 10.93 0.28
N TRP A 81 -4.12 10.07 -0.74
CA TRP A 81 -5.27 9.90 -1.67
C TRP A 81 -6.52 9.35 -0.98
N PHE A 82 -6.36 8.77 0.20
CA PHE A 82 -7.41 8.10 0.96
C PHE A 82 -7.69 8.82 2.29
N SER A 83 -7.12 10.01 2.52
CA SER A 83 -7.38 10.82 3.72
C SER A 83 -8.87 11.08 3.88
N GLY A 84 -9.43 10.83 5.07
CA GLY A 84 -10.86 10.95 5.34
C GLY A 84 -11.71 9.74 4.93
N GLN A 85 -11.10 8.64 4.47
CA GLN A 85 -11.78 7.34 4.44
C GLN A 85 -11.72 6.69 5.82
N GLU A 86 -12.82 6.06 6.24
CA GLU A 86 -12.95 5.44 7.58
C GLU A 86 -11.96 4.29 7.85
N ASN A 87 -11.18 3.82 6.87
CA ASN A 87 -10.18 2.78 7.10
C ASN A 87 -9.02 2.75 6.08
N LEU A 88 -7.87 3.34 6.44
CA LEU A 88 -6.65 3.33 5.61
C LEU A 88 -6.13 1.91 5.33
N ALA A 89 -6.26 0.99 6.28
CA ALA A 89 -5.84 -0.40 6.10
C ALA A 89 -6.68 -1.10 5.02
N ARG A 90 -7.99 -0.80 4.94
CA ARG A 90 -8.86 -1.29 3.87
C ARG A 90 -8.44 -0.73 2.50
N ALA A 91 -8.13 0.56 2.43
CA ALA A 91 -7.63 1.19 1.20
C ALA A 91 -6.32 0.55 0.73
N PHE A 92 -5.39 0.32 1.66
CA PHE A 92 -4.13 -0.37 1.40
C PHE A 92 -4.34 -1.78 0.83
N LEU A 93 -5.18 -2.59 1.49
CA LEU A 93 -5.48 -3.95 1.05
C LEU A 93 -6.21 -3.97 -0.30
N GLY A 94 -7.12 -3.01 -0.54
CA GLY A 94 -7.80 -2.83 -1.82
C GLY A 94 -6.82 -2.51 -2.96
N GLN A 95 -5.78 -1.70 -2.68
CA GLN A 95 -4.73 -1.41 -3.65
C GLN A 95 -3.91 -2.68 -3.99
N LEU A 96 -3.56 -3.49 -2.99
CA LEU A 96 -2.90 -4.78 -3.23
C LEU A 96 -3.78 -5.72 -4.07
N GLN A 97 -5.09 -5.78 -3.77
CA GLN A 97 -6.07 -6.57 -4.51
C GLN A 97 -6.18 -6.12 -5.98
N ALA A 98 -6.11 -4.82 -6.26
CA ALA A 98 -6.19 -4.30 -7.63
C ALA A 98 -4.91 -4.58 -8.44
N VAL A 99 -3.73 -4.46 -7.81
CA VAL A 99 -2.45 -4.50 -8.53
C VAL A 99 -1.88 -5.91 -8.67
N LEU A 100 -1.89 -6.71 -7.60
CA LEU A 100 -1.15 -7.99 -7.60
C LEU A 100 -1.69 -9.02 -8.62
N PRO A 101 -3.01 -9.25 -8.76
CA PRO A 101 -3.54 -10.20 -9.74
C PRO A 101 -3.23 -9.82 -11.20
N ALA A 102 -3.11 -8.52 -11.48
CA ALA A 102 -2.75 -8.03 -12.82
C ALA A 102 -1.26 -8.22 -13.15
N LYS A 103 -0.39 -8.39 -12.13
CA LYS A 103 1.05 -8.54 -12.31
C LYS A 103 1.50 -9.99 -12.48
N SER A 104 0.70 -10.96 -12.05
CA SER A 104 1.01 -12.38 -12.18
C SER A 104 -0.22 -13.24 -11.95
N ASP A 105 -0.41 -14.26 -12.78
CA ASP A 105 -1.48 -15.27 -12.61
C ASP A 105 -1.40 -15.98 -11.25
N LYS A 106 -0.21 -16.05 -10.66
CA LYS A 106 0.02 -16.64 -9.33
C LYS A 106 -0.73 -15.89 -8.22
N PHE A 107 -1.13 -14.63 -8.45
CA PHE A 107 -1.87 -13.82 -7.48
C PHE A 107 -3.37 -13.73 -7.74
N LYS A 108 -3.92 -14.44 -8.74
CA LYS A 108 -5.37 -14.42 -9.00
C LYS A 108 -6.20 -14.79 -7.77
N LYS A 109 -5.80 -15.86 -7.06
CA LYS A 109 -6.44 -16.30 -5.81
C LYS A 109 -6.19 -15.35 -4.63
N LEU A 110 -5.16 -14.52 -4.70
CA LEU A 110 -4.80 -13.59 -3.65
C LEU A 110 -5.78 -12.40 -3.60
N GLY A 111 -6.31 -11.98 -4.76
CA GLY A 111 -7.26 -10.86 -4.83
C GLY A 111 -8.51 -11.09 -3.97
N ASP A 112 -9.15 -12.24 -4.11
CA ASP A 112 -10.35 -12.59 -3.33
C ASP A 112 -10.05 -12.67 -1.82
N LEU A 113 -8.93 -13.29 -1.45
CA LEU A 113 -8.52 -13.42 -0.05
C LEU A 113 -8.17 -12.06 0.59
N LEU A 114 -7.53 -11.16 -0.15
CA LEU A 114 -7.26 -9.80 0.32
C LEU A 114 -8.56 -9.01 0.52
N GLY A 115 -9.55 -9.18 -0.36
CA GLY A 115 -10.88 -8.58 -0.18
C GLY A 115 -11.59 -9.10 1.08
N ASP A 116 -11.60 -10.42 1.28
CA ASP A 116 -12.17 -11.04 2.49
C ASP A 116 -11.44 -10.60 3.77
N PHE A 117 -10.11 -10.47 3.71
CA PHE A 117 -9.30 -9.99 4.82
C PHE A 117 -9.56 -8.50 5.10
N ALA A 118 -9.68 -7.67 4.06
CA ALA A 118 -9.98 -6.25 4.18
C ALA A 118 -11.37 -5.98 4.77
N GLU A 119 -12.39 -6.76 4.39
CA GLU A 119 -13.71 -6.69 5.02
C GLU A 119 -13.68 -7.14 6.49
N GLY A 120 -12.80 -8.10 6.83
CA GLY A 120 -12.66 -8.63 8.18
C GLY A 120 -11.89 -7.73 9.14
N VAL A 121 -10.81 -7.09 8.67
CA VAL A 121 -10.00 -6.12 9.44
C VAL A 121 -10.64 -4.74 9.42
N GLY A 122 -11.32 -4.40 8.33
CA GLY A 122 -11.96 -3.10 8.14
C GLY A 122 -13.17 -2.86 9.03
N GLY A 123 -13.74 -3.93 9.59
CA GLY A 123 -15.06 -3.92 10.21
C GLY A 123 -16.15 -3.61 9.17
N LEU A 124 -17.27 -4.32 9.23
CA LEU A 124 -18.49 -3.69 8.75
C LEU A 124 -18.67 -2.44 9.61
N VAL A 125 -18.51 -1.26 9.01
CA VAL A 125 -19.12 -0.06 9.56
C VAL A 125 -20.60 -0.34 9.50
N ASP A 126 -21.15 -0.73 10.64
CA ASP A 126 -22.56 -0.95 10.84
C ASP A 126 -23.24 0.43 10.72
N LEU A 127 -23.52 0.83 9.47
CA LEU A 127 -24.36 1.99 9.13
C LEU A 127 -25.80 1.85 9.67
N SER A 128 -26.09 0.78 10.41
CA SER A 128 -27.30 0.60 11.21
C SER A 128 -27.41 1.59 12.38
N GLY A 129 -26.32 2.28 12.76
CA GLY A 129 -26.31 3.26 13.86
C GLY A 129 -26.59 4.73 13.50
N MET A 130 -26.60 5.11 12.21
CA MET A 130 -26.82 6.51 11.79
C MET A 130 -28.30 6.89 11.57
N THR A 131 -29.25 6.14 12.12
CA THR A 131 -30.68 6.52 12.10
C THR A 131 -31.00 7.54 13.20
N GLY A 132 -30.32 8.69 13.17
CA GLY A 132 -30.71 9.88 13.91
C GLY A 132 -31.55 10.80 13.02
N GLY A 133 -32.85 10.54 12.91
CA GLY A 133 -33.76 11.46 12.21
C GLY A 133 -35.03 10.79 11.69
N ALA A 134 -36.17 11.16 12.27
CA ALA A 134 -37.49 10.64 11.96
C ALA A 134 -37.89 10.81 10.48
N GLY A 135 -38.32 9.73 9.81
CA GLY A 135 -38.89 9.88 8.47
C GLY A 135 -39.05 8.65 7.57
N SER A 136 -39.79 7.64 8.03
CA SER A 136 -40.63 6.77 7.18
C SER A 136 -39.97 5.79 6.15
N LYS A 137 -40.41 4.52 6.23
CA LYS A 137 -40.40 3.49 5.17
C LYS A 137 -39.06 2.85 4.76
N ILE A 138 -38.42 2.12 5.67
CA ILE A 138 -37.51 1.02 5.29
C ILE A 138 -37.98 -0.27 5.98
N GLY A 139 -39.22 -0.68 5.70
CA GLY A 139 -39.84 -1.88 6.27
C GLY A 139 -39.77 -3.12 5.39
N LYS A 140 -39.14 -3.07 4.20
CA LYS A 140 -39.13 -4.18 3.23
C LYS A 140 -37.80 -4.43 2.50
N LEU A 141 -36.71 -3.82 2.96
CA LEU A 141 -35.36 -4.08 2.45
C LEU A 141 -34.42 -4.64 3.53
N ILE A 142 -34.98 -5.38 4.49
CA ILE A 142 -34.24 -6.10 5.55
C ILE A 142 -34.40 -7.62 5.34
N GLY A 143 -34.45 -8.06 4.08
CA GLY A 143 -34.68 -9.46 3.69
C GLY A 143 -33.44 -10.20 3.21
N THR A 144 -32.32 -9.51 3.00
CA THR A 144 -31.10 -10.08 2.41
C THR A 144 -29.84 -9.53 3.05
N VAL A 145 -29.87 -9.27 4.36
CA VAL A 145 -28.62 -9.22 5.13
C VAL A 145 -28.20 -10.67 5.33
N THR A 146 -27.50 -11.20 4.32
CA THR A 146 -26.76 -12.46 4.44
C THR A 146 -25.98 -12.42 5.74
N LYS A 147 -26.35 -13.28 6.70
CA LYS A 147 -25.52 -13.65 7.86
C LYS A 147 -24.23 -14.27 7.31
N ARG A 148 -23.29 -13.45 6.85
CA ARG A 148 -21.94 -13.91 6.50
C ARG A 148 -21.32 -14.41 7.80
N LYS A 149 -20.85 -15.66 7.80
CA LYS A 149 -20.19 -16.28 8.95
C LYS A 149 -19.03 -15.39 9.43
N PRO A 150 -18.74 -15.35 10.74
CA PRO A 150 -17.53 -14.68 11.24
C PRO A 150 -16.32 -15.18 10.45
N ARG A 151 -15.53 -14.24 9.90
CA ARG A 151 -14.31 -14.60 9.16
C ARG A 151 -13.18 -14.87 10.14
N ASP A 152 -12.47 -15.96 9.92
CA ASP A 152 -11.25 -16.29 10.67
C ASP A 152 -10.06 -15.52 10.07
N ILE A 153 -9.77 -14.35 10.66
CA ILE A 153 -8.69 -13.45 10.22
C ILE A 153 -7.32 -14.12 10.30
N PRO A 154 -6.95 -14.82 11.39
CA PRO A 154 -5.73 -15.63 11.42
C PRO A 154 -5.62 -16.65 10.27
N ALA A 155 -6.69 -17.39 9.98
CA ALA A 155 -6.67 -18.37 8.89
C ALA A 155 -6.51 -17.70 7.51
N LEU A 156 -7.17 -16.56 7.28
CA LEU A 156 -7.00 -15.77 6.06
C LEU A 156 -5.55 -15.25 5.92
N LYS A 157 -4.98 -14.69 7.00
CA LYS A 157 -3.58 -14.25 7.04
C LYS A 157 -2.62 -15.40 6.68
N SER A 158 -2.85 -16.59 7.25
CA SER A 158 -2.04 -17.78 6.97
C SER A 158 -2.12 -18.21 5.50
N LYS A 159 -3.33 -18.27 4.92
CA LYS A 159 -3.53 -18.59 3.50
C LYS A 159 -2.88 -17.57 2.57
N ILE A 160 -3.06 -16.27 2.85
CA ILE A 160 -2.40 -15.18 2.12
C ILE A 160 -0.87 -15.38 2.17
N SER A 161 -0.32 -15.63 3.35
CA SER A 161 1.12 -15.84 3.54
C SER A 161 1.64 -17.05 2.75
N SER A 162 0.88 -18.15 2.68
CA SER A 162 1.24 -19.33 1.88
C SER A 162 1.32 -18.99 0.39
N ILE A 163 0.30 -18.33 -0.15
CA ILE A 163 0.25 -17.95 -1.58
C ILE A 163 1.40 -17.00 -1.91
N LEU A 164 1.69 -16.03 -1.05
CA LEU A 164 2.80 -15.10 -1.24
C LEU A 164 4.16 -15.83 -1.28
N ARG A 165 4.36 -16.83 -0.42
CA ARG A 165 5.57 -17.65 -0.40
C ARG A 165 5.68 -18.55 -1.64
N GLU A 166 4.59 -19.24 -2.00
CA GLU A 166 4.52 -20.12 -3.17
C GLU A 166 4.66 -19.37 -4.51
N ALA A 167 4.24 -18.10 -4.55
CA ALA A 167 4.35 -17.30 -5.75
C ALA A 167 5.81 -17.16 -6.21
N GLY A 168 6.77 -17.19 -5.27
CA GLY A 168 8.20 -17.04 -5.54
C GLY A 168 8.53 -15.69 -6.18
N LYS A 169 7.72 -14.67 -5.90
CA LYS A 169 7.87 -13.31 -6.42
C LYS A 169 7.98 -12.35 -5.24
N ARG A 170 9.01 -11.50 -5.27
CA ARG A 170 9.15 -10.42 -4.29
C ARG A 170 8.16 -9.32 -4.59
N ILE A 171 7.57 -8.75 -3.56
CA ILE A 171 6.67 -7.61 -3.64
C ILE A 171 7.31 -6.48 -2.84
N LEU A 172 7.49 -5.33 -3.47
CA LEU A 172 7.89 -4.10 -2.80
C LEU A 172 6.67 -3.19 -2.75
N VAL A 173 6.20 -2.89 -1.56
CA VAL A 173 5.14 -1.89 -1.37
C VAL A 173 5.80 -0.58 -0.97
N VAL A 174 5.67 0.44 -1.81
CA VAL A 174 6.21 1.78 -1.56
C VAL A 174 5.09 2.63 -1.00
N VAL A 175 5.27 3.12 0.22
CA VAL A 175 4.36 4.05 0.89
C VAL A 175 5.06 5.40 0.98
N ASP A 176 4.52 6.41 0.31
CA ASP A 176 5.04 7.80 0.32
C ASP A 176 3.99 8.75 0.91
N ASP A 177 4.36 9.96 1.33
CA ASP A 177 3.45 10.99 1.88
C ASP A 177 2.68 10.56 3.17
N ILE A 178 3.26 9.68 3.98
CA ILE A 178 2.65 9.25 5.25
C ILE A 178 2.48 10.40 6.26
N ASP A 179 3.37 11.39 6.21
CA ASP A 179 3.37 12.57 7.07
C ASP A 179 2.27 13.58 6.72
N ARG A 180 1.51 13.33 5.65
CA ARG A 180 0.37 14.15 5.24
C ARG A 180 -0.98 13.67 5.79
N LEU A 181 -0.97 12.60 6.59
CA LEU A 181 -2.17 12.09 7.27
C LEU A 181 -2.51 12.96 8.49
N THR A 182 -3.79 13.06 8.83
CA THR A 182 -4.19 13.76 10.06
C THR A 182 -3.82 12.92 11.29
N PRO A 183 -3.61 13.52 12.48
CA PRO A 183 -3.16 12.80 13.67
C PRO A 183 -4.04 11.61 14.10
N GLU A 184 -5.32 11.62 13.70
CA GLU A 184 -6.29 10.55 13.98
C GLU A 184 -6.06 9.27 13.14
N GLU A 185 -5.28 9.36 12.04
CA GLU A 185 -5.02 8.27 11.09
C GLU A 185 -3.64 7.59 11.29
N THR A 186 -2.75 8.22 12.06
CA THR A 186 -1.35 7.78 12.32
C THR A 186 -1.18 6.51 13.19
N PRO A 187 -2.08 6.11 14.12
CA PRO A 187 -1.81 4.97 15.02
C PRO A 187 -1.69 3.58 14.34
N TYR A 188 -2.01 3.44 13.05
CA TYR A 188 -2.16 2.14 12.40
C TYR A 188 -0.94 1.63 11.60
N VAL A 189 0.16 2.39 11.53
CA VAL A 189 1.32 2.05 10.67
C VAL A 189 2.59 1.66 11.45
N SER A 190 2.52 1.54 12.77
CA SER A 190 3.63 1.04 13.59
C SER A 190 3.19 -0.13 14.47
N ALA A 191 3.35 -1.35 13.94
CA ALA A 191 3.43 -2.60 14.70
C ALA A 191 4.21 -3.65 13.89
#